data_AF-A0A2N2IPD8-F1
#
_entry.id   AF-A0A2N2IPD8-F1
#
_cell.length_a   1.000
_cell.length_b   1.000
_cell.length_c   1.000
_cell.angle_alpha   90.00
_cell.angle_beta   90.00
_cell.angle_gamma   90.00
#
_symmetry.space_group_name_H-M   'P 1'
#
loop_
_entity.id
_entity.type
_entity.pdbx_description
1 polymer ?
#
loop_
_entity_poly.entity_id
_entity_poly.type
_entity_poly.pdbx_seq_one_letter_code
_entity_poly.pdbx_strand_id
1 'polypeptide(L)'
;ASKPFDCASCHVSTAHKIPGQGVHLPVNEGRFDCIDCHGSAPHTNEMVNNHALDIACQTCHIPAFSRQQPTKMNWDWSTAGDKSRGTNGVETGTLPDGTTVTVYDNMKGDFVWEKNVRPEYAWYDGRVERMTISDSYASGQGTQANPVYLGGPVADKEDAAALIFPFKVMRGRQPVDTTTRVVLSPKLFGPGSFWATIPATYDAQVVENNWTNALTTGARYAGQIGETESFTGRATGAKPWDWAYTEMWMGINHEVAPKSSALGCASCHSGAPDWDWVALGYACDPMMGNPEQCGSRHP
;
A
#
# COMPACT_ATOMS: atom_id res chain seq x y z
N ALA A 1 -2.98 -26.85 27.57
CA ALA A 1 -2.82 -26.38 26.18
C ALA A 1 -3.31 -24.94 26.14
N SER A 2 -2.47 -23.98 25.77
CA SER A 2 -2.91 -22.60 25.57
C SER A 2 -3.92 -22.59 24.42
N LYS A 3 -5.09 -22.01 24.65
CA LYS A 3 -6.07 -21.79 23.58
C LYS A 3 -5.39 -20.85 22.55
N PRO A 4 -5.36 -21.20 21.26
CA PRO A 4 -4.91 -20.25 20.25
C PRO A 4 -5.79 -19.00 20.31
N PHE A 5 -5.18 -17.82 20.16
CA PHE A 5 -5.95 -16.58 20.08
C PHE A 5 -6.84 -16.61 18.84
N ASP A 6 -8.08 -16.17 19.02
CA ASP A 6 -8.97 -15.75 17.94
C ASP A 6 -8.92 -14.22 17.82
N CYS A 7 -9.51 -13.66 16.77
CA CYS A 7 -9.50 -12.20 16.54
C CYS A 7 -10.07 -11.45 17.75
N ALA A 8 -11.12 -11.99 18.37
CA ALA A 8 -11.81 -11.41 19.51
C ALA A 8 -11.00 -11.44 20.81
N SER A 9 -9.90 -12.21 20.85
CA SER A 9 -8.98 -12.24 22.00
C SER A 9 -8.25 -10.91 22.18
N CYS A 10 -7.97 -10.18 21.09
CA CYS A 10 -7.40 -8.83 21.13
C CYS A 10 -8.46 -7.76 20.80
N HIS A 11 -9.32 -8.00 19.82
CA HIS A 11 -10.39 -7.10 19.42
C HIS A 11 -11.65 -7.31 20.30
N VAL A 12 -11.49 -7.14 21.61
CA VAL A 12 -12.56 -7.40 22.59
C VAL A 12 -13.71 -6.44 22.36
N SER A 13 -14.81 -6.96 21.84
CA SER A 13 -15.95 -6.16 21.41
C SER A 13 -17.02 -6.03 22.50
N THR A 14 -17.66 -4.87 22.57
CA THR A 14 -18.84 -4.64 23.42
C THR A 14 -19.95 -4.04 22.57
N ALA A 15 -21.14 -4.63 22.61
CA ALA A 15 -22.30 -4.20 21.82
C ALA A 15 -22.00 -4.06 20.31
N HIS A 16 -21.26 -5.03 19.75
CA HIS A 16 -20.79 -5.06 18.35
C HIS A 16 -19.87 -3.90 17.95
N LYS A 17 -19.32 -3.14 18.91
CA LYS A 17 -18.22 -2.20 18.65
C LYS A 17 -16.90 -2.96 18.77
N ILE A 18 -16.20 -3.10 17.66
CA ILE A 18 -14.96 -3.88 17.55
C ILE A 18 -13.81 -2.88 17.58
N PRO A 19 -13.05 -2.77 18.69
CA PRO A 19 -11.93 -1.85 18.77
C PRO A 19 -10.85 -2.22 17.76
N GLY A 20 -10.08 -1.25 17.31
CA GLY A 20 -9.00 -1.46 16.35
C GLY A 20 -8.79 -0.24 15.48
N GLN A 21 -7.52 0.11 15.25
CA GLN A 21 -7.14 1.18 14.35
C GLN A 21 -6.38 0.59 13.15
N GLY A 22 -6.99 0.67 11.98
CA GLY A 22 -6.27 0.52 10.71
C GLY A 22 -5.84 1.89 10.18
N VAL A 23 -4.76 1.93 9.40
CA VAL A 23 -4.22 3.15 8.76
C VAL A 23 -5.21 3.80 7.79
N HIS A 24 -6.27 3.11 7.38
CA HIS A 24 -7.35 3.65 6.54
C HIS A 24 -8.74 3.58 7.18
N LEU A 25 -8.81 3.32 8.49
CA LEU A 25 -10.06 3.21 9.23
C LEU A 25 -10.18 4.34 10.26
N PRO A 26 -11.36 4.94 10.43
CA PRO A 26 -11.57 5.89 11.51
C PRO A 26 -11.46 5.19 12.87
N VAL A 27 -10.82 5.84 13.85
CA VAL A 27 -10.69 5.33 15.22
C VAL A 27 -11.97 5.62 16.01
N ASN A 28 -13.07 4.99 15.63
CA ASN A 28 -14.38 5.26 16.24
C ASN A 28 -14.72 4.31 17.40
N GLU A 29 -14.05 3.15 17.48
CA GLU A 29 -14.48 2.04 18.36
C GLU A 29 -13.43 1.62 19.40
N GLY A 30 -12.34 2.38 19.52
CA GLY A 30 -11.24 2.13 20.47
C GLY A 30 -9.95 1.65 19.80
N ARG A 31 -8.87 1.57 20.59
CA ARG A 31 -7.56 1.05 20.18
C ARG A 31 -7.15 -0.09 21.13
N PHE A 32 -6.26 -0.95 20.65
CA PHE A 32 -5.53 -1.90 21.48
C PHE A 32 -4.06 -1.81 21.07
N ASP A 33 -3.16 -1.98 22.02
CA ASP A 33 -1.72 -1.89 21.79
C ASP A 33 -1.00 -3.08 22.45
N CYS A 34 0.23 -3.37 21.99
CA CYS A 34 1.03 -4.46 22.54
C CYS A 34 1.27 -4.30 24.05
N ILE A 35 1.38 -3.05 24.51
CA ILE A 35 1.69 -2.69 25.89
C ILE A 35 0.57 -3.05 26.88
N ASP A 36 -0.68 -3.21 26.40
CA ASP A 36 -1.82 -3.55 27.25
C ASP A 36 -1.64 -4.92 27.94
N CYS A 37 -0.90 -5.83 27.29
CA CYS A 37 -0.59 -7.17 27.80
C CYS A 37 0.88 -7.35 28.19
N HIS A 38 1.80 -6.64 27.54
CA HIS A 38 3.24 -6.87 27.69
C HIS A 38 3.95 -5.81 28.55
N GLY A 39 3.30 -4.68 28.83
CA GLY A 39 3.96 -3.50 29.42
C GLY A 39 4.89 -2.79 28.43
N SER A 40 5.44 -1.65 28.85
CA SER A 40 6.29 -0.80 28.01
C SER A 40 7.76 -1.25 27.91
N ALA A 41 8.23 -2.10 28.84
CA ALA A 41 9.63 -2.56 28.89
C ALA A 41 9.71 -4.08 29.11
N PRO A 42 9.25 -4.90 28.14
CA PRO A 42 9.15 -6.35 28.32
C PRO A 42 10.49 -7.09 28.23
N HIS A 43 11.57 -6.42 27.81
CA HIS A 43 12.86 -7.06 27.57
C HIS A 43 13.76 -7.00 28.80
N THR A 44 14.59 -8.04 28.98
CA THR A 44 15.67 -8.02 29.99
C THR A 44 16.83 -7.12 29.59
N ASN A 45 17.00 -6.87 28.28
CA ASN A 45 18.02 -5.98 27.76
C ASN A 45 17.47 -4.54 27.71
N GLU A 46 18.00 -3.68 28.57
CA GLU A 46 17.61 -2.26 28.69
C GLU A 46 17.79 -1.50 27.38
N MET A 47 18.82 -1.82 26.59
CA MET A 47 19.01 -1.18 25.28
C MET A 47 17.83 -1.44 24.34
N VAL A 48 17.26 -2.65 24.35
CA VAL A 48 16.08 -2.97 23.52
C VAL A 48 14.83 -2.25 24.05
N ASN A 49 14.70 -2.10 25.37
CA ASN A 49 13.61 -1.30 25.94
C ASN A 49 13.72 0.18 25.53
N ASN A 50 14.93 0.74 25.46
CA ASN A 50 15.12 2.12 24.99
C ASN A 50 14.74 2.29 23.52
N HIS A 51 14.93 1.28 22.67
CA HIS A 51 14.46 1.34 21.28
C HIS A 51 12.94 1.43 21.18
N ALA A 52 12.19 0.87 22.14
CA ALA A 52 10.73 0.93 22.15
C ALA A 52 10.17 2.37 22.34
N LEU A 53 11.04 3.34 22.62
CA LEU A 53 10.69 4.77 22.65
C LEU A 53 10.57 5.39 21.26
N ASP A 54 11.25 4.82 20.25
CA ASP A 54 11.31 5.34 18.88
C ASP A 54 10.85 4.31 17.83
N ILE A 55 10.75 3.03 18.20
CA ILE A 55 10.45 1.90 17.32
C ILE A 55 9.25 1.13 17.86
N ALA A 56 8.21 0.97 17.04
CA ALA A 56 7.03 0.22 17.41
C ALA A 56 7.35 -1.28 17.59
N CYS A 57 6.67 -1.95 18.54
CA CYS A 57 6.86 -3.38 18.78
C CYS A 57 6.71 -4.21 17.50
N GLN A 58 5.73 -3.84 16.66
CA GLN A 58 5.44 -4.44 15.37
C GLN A 58 6.67 -4.48 14.45
N THR A 59 7.49 -3.41 14.42
CA THR A 59 8.66 -3.31 13.55
C THR A 59 9.66 -4.43 13.81
N CYS A 60 9.99 -4.67 15.08
CA CYS A 60 10.93 -5.73 15.45
C CYS A 60 10.29 -7.12 15.39
N HIS A 61 9.02 -7.23 15.77
CA HIS A 61 8.36 -8.53 15.97
C HIS A 61 7.60 -9.06 14.76
N ILE A 62 7.43 -8.27 13.69
CA ILE A 62 6.84 -8.71 12.42
C ILE A 62 7.88 -8.52 11.30
N PRO A 63 8.93 -9.36 11.28
CA PRO A 63 10.05 -9.22 10.32
C PRO A 63 9.63 -9.43 8.87
N ALA A 64 8.53 -10.17 8.66
CA ALA A 64 7.93 -10.39 7.35
C ALA A 64 6.42 -10.65 7.47
N PHE A 65 5.66 -10.22 6.48
CA PHE A 65 4.23 -10.52 6.30
C PHE A 65 4.00 -11.38 5.06
N SER A 66 2.78 -11.92 4.91
CA SER A 66 2.46 -12.79 3.76
C SER A 66 3.41 -13.98 3.67
N ARG A 67 3.78 -14.57 4.82
CA ARG A 67 4.82 -15.60 4.92
C ARG A 67 4.43 -16.89 4.21
N GLN A 68 3.15 -17.22 4.23
CA GLN A 68 2.62 -18.48 3.67
C GLN A 68 1.88 -18.30 2.34
N GLN A 69 1.38 -17.09 2.05
CA GLN A 69 0.59 -16.82 0.85
C GLN A 69 1.10 -15.56 0.16
N PRO A 70 1.27 -15.56 -1.17
CA PRO A 70 1.67 -14.38 -1.91
C PRO A 70 0.70 -13.22 -1.75
N THR A 71 1.24 -12.02 -1.85
CA THR A 71 0.50 -10.76 -1.84
C THR A 71 0.87 -9.94 -3.05
N LYS A 72 -0.09 -9.20 -3.61
CA LYS A 72 0.20 -8.19 -4.63
C LYS A 72 0.94 -7.04 -3.97
N MET A 73 1.98 -6.58 -4.66
CA MET A 73 2.80 -5.42 -4.32
C MET A 73 2.65 -4.30 -5.36
N ASN A 74 2.31 -4.66 -6.61
CA ASN A 74 1.94 -3.71 -7.66
C ASN A 74 0.70 -4.17 -8.43
N TRP A 75 -0.14 -3.22 -8.85
CA TRP A 75 -1.25 -3.46 -9.77
C TRP A 75 -1.31 -2.35 -10.84
N ASP A 76 -0.93 -2.69 -12.07
CA ASP A 76 -1.00 -1.78 -13.22
C ASP A 76 -2.26 -2.05 -14.05
N TRP A 77 -3.25 -1.17 -13.96
CA TRP A 77 -4.49 -1.26 -14.76
C TRP A 77 -4.32 -0.82 -16.21
N SER A 78 -3.24 -0.11 -16.54
CA SER A 78 -3.05 0.49 -17.87
C SER A 78 -2.89 -0.51 -18.99
N THR A 79 -2.55 -1.75 -18.64
CA THR A 79 -2.35 -2.85 -19.59
C THR A 79 -3.60 -3.74 -19.74
N ALA A 80 -4.66 -3.48 -18.95
CA ALA A 80 -5.87 -4.28 -19.00
C ALA A 80 -6.63 -4.09 -20.33
N GLY A 81 -7.20 -5.19 -20.83
CA GLY A 81 -8.02 -5.23 -22.04
C GLY A 81 -7.46 -6.09 -23.16
N ASP A 82 -6.22 -6.57 -23.03
CA ASP A 82 -5.58 -7.43 -24.02
C ASP A 82 -5.87 -8.92 -23.75
N LYS A 83 -6.84 -9.48 -24.48
CA LYS A 83 -7.15 -10.93 -24.44
C LYS A 83 -6.16 -11.80 -25.23
N SER A 84 -5.28 -11.21 -26.04
CA SER A 84 -4.30 -11.95 -26.84
C SER A 84 -3.11 -12.44 -26.01
N ARG A 85 -2.90 -11.86 -24.82
CA ARG A 85 -1.87 -12.24 -23.85
C ARG A 85 -2.18 -13.57 -23.17
N GLY A 86 -1.14 -14.40 -23.04
CA GLY A 86 -1.21 -15.69 -22.36
C GLY A 86 -2.32 -16.61 -22.87
N THR A 87 -2.93 -17.38 -21.97
CA THR A 87 -4.06 -18.27 -22.30
C THR A 87 -5.36 -17.58 -21.91
N ASN A 88 -6.19 -17.26 -22.91
CA ASN A 88 -7.48 -16.56 -22.74
C ASN A 88 -7.36 -15.23 -21.98
N GLY A 89 -6.29 -14.46 -22.23
CA GLY A 89 -6.05 -13.18 -21.56
C GLY A 89 -5.44 -13.31 -20.16
N VAL A 90 -4.86 -14.46 -19.81
CA VAL A 90 -4.24 -14.70 -18.50
C VAL A 90 -2.83 -15.22 -18.66
N GLU A 91 -1.88 -14.58 -18.00
CA GLU A 91 -0.48 -15.04 -17.89
C GLU A 91 -0.16 -15.41 -16.46
N THR A 92 0.61 -16.47 -16.29
CA THR A 92 1.12 -16.92 -15.00
C THR A 92 2.63 -16.72 -14.92
N GLY A 93 3.11 -16.47 -13.72
CA GLY A 93 4.51 -16.45 -13.35
C GLY A 93 4.75 -17.34 -12.15
N THR A 94 6.02 -17.49 -11.78
CA THR A 94 6.46 -18.34 -10.67
C THR A 94 7.37 -17.54 -9.74
N LEU A 95 7.05 -17.52 -8.46
CA LEU A 95 7.88 -16.91 -7.43
C LEU A 95 9.13 -17.77 -7.14
N PRO A 96 10.17 -17.23 -6.46
CA PRO A 96 11.40 -17.97 -6.16
C PRO A 96 11.19 -19.30 -5.41
N ASP A 97 10.11 -19.41 -4.64
CA ASP A 97 9.75 -20.62 -3.90
C ASP A 97 8.93 -21.64 -4.72
N GLY A 98 8.72 -21.39 -6.01
CA GLY A 98 7.94 -22.23 -6.91
C GLY A 98 6.44 -21.96 -6.92
N THR A 99 5.94 -21.01 -6.10
CA THR A 99 4.50 -20.67 -6.09
C THR A 99 4.09 -20.03 -7.42
N THR A 100 3.09 -20.61 -8.09
CA THR A 100 2.49 -20.01 -9.30
C THR A 100 1.54 -18.88 -8.94
N VAL A 101 1.66 -17.75 -9.63
CA VAL A 101 0.82 -16.56 -9.48
C VAL A 101 0.34 -16.06 -10.84
N THR A 102 -0.85 -15.46 -10.89
CA THR A 102 -1.29 -14.73 -12.09
C THR A 102 -0.54 -13.40 -12.17
N VAL A 103 0.27 -13.19 -13.20
CA VAL A 103 1.03 -11.95 -13.39
C VAL A 103 0.33 -10.97 -14.33
N TYR A 104 -0.64 -11.46 -15.12
CA TYR A 104 -1.52 -10.62 -15.92
C TYR A 104 -2.91 -11.26 -16.05
N ASP A 105 -3.94 -10.43 -16.02
CA ASP A 105 -5.35 -10.79 -16.26
C ASP A 105 -5.96 -9.70 -17.13
N ASN A 106 -6.53 -10.04 -18.29
CA ASN A 106 -7.09 -9.07 -19.23
C ASN A 106 -8.17 -8.17 -18.63
N MET A 107 -8.82 -8.59 -17.56
CA MET A 107 -9.80 -7.79 -16.84
C MET A 107 -9.17 -6.75 -15.91
N LYS A 108 -7.88 -6.92 -15.55
CA LYS A 108 -7.25 -6.23 -14.42
C LYS A 108 -5.88 -5.63 -14.73
N GLY A 109 -5.18 -6.10 -15.77
CA GLY A 109 -3.84 -5.67 -16.13
C GLY A 109 -2.76 -6.49 -15.43
N ASP A 110 -1.59 -5.89 -15.22
CA ASP A 110 -0.40 -6.56 -14.70
C ASP A 110 -0.28 -6.50 -13.17
N PHE A 111 0.31 -7.54 -12.60
CA PHE A 111 0.54 -7.70 -11.17
C PHE A 111 2.01 -8.01 -10.88
N VAL A 112 2.53 -7.40 -9.81
CA VAL A 112 3.75 -7.88 -9.15
C VAL A 112 3.36 -8.52 -7.83
N TRP A 113 3.88 -9.72 -7.59
CA TRP A 113 3.61 -10.50 -6.40
C TRP A 113 4.89 -10.77 -5.64
N GLU A 114 4.77 -10.80 -4.33
CA GLU A 114 5.83 -11.24 -3.43
C GLU A 114 5.25 -12.11 -2.32
N LYS A 115 6.12 -12.85 -1.63
CA LYS A 115 5.77 -13.72 -0.51
C LYS A 115 6.88 -13.62 0.53
N ASN A 116 6.53 -13.73 1.82
CA ASN A 116 7.47 -13.55 2.92
C ASN A 116 8.18 -12.18 2.84
N VAL A 117 7.36 -11.13 2.73
CA VAL A 117 7.76 -9.77 2.35
C VAL A 117 8.24 -9.01 3.59
N ARG A 118 9.39 -8.35 3.51
CA ARG A 118 9.86 -7.43 4.55
C ARG A 118 9.04 -6.12 4.48
N PRO A 119 8.49 -5.62 5.60
CA PRO A 119 7.76 -4.35 5.60
C PRO A 119 8.65 -3.17 5.18
N GLU A 120 8.02 -2.13 4.66
CA GLU A 120 8.60 -0.78 4.59
C GLU A 120 8.31 -0.05 5.90
N TYR A 121 9.15 0.89 6.29
CA TYR A 121 9.06 1.54 7.60
C TYR A 121 8.88 3.04 7.45
N ALA A 122 8.00 3.62 8.27
CA ALA A 122 7.77 5.05 8.33
C ALA A 122 7.39 5.47 9.76
N TRP A 123 7.56 6.75 10.08
CA TRP A 123 7.10 7.33 11.34
C TRP A 123 5.57 7.36 11.40
N TYR A 124 5.02 6.95 12.54
CA TYR A 124 3.58 6.87 12.73
C TYR A 124 3.19 7.16 14.18
N ASP A 125 2.27 8.11 14.35
CA ASP A 125 1.72 8.51 15.66
C ASP A 125 0.20 8.23 15.76
N GLY A 126 -0.34 7.47 14.81
CA GLY A 126 -1.78 7.24 14.68
C GLY A 126 -2.52 8.21 13.75
N ARG A 127 -1.87 9.28 13.26
CA ARG A 127 -2.44 10.14 12.22
C ARG A 127 -2.11 9.61 10.84
N VAL A 128 -3.04 9.83 9.92
CA VAL A 128 -2.95 9.39 8.53
C VAL A 128 -3.56 10.46 7.63
N GLU A 129 -3.05 10.55 6.42
CA GLU A 129 -3.77 11.16 5.31
C GLU A 129 -4.39 10.06 4.44
N ARG A 130 -5.53 10.38 3.84
CA ARG A 130 -6.20 9.48 2.90
C ARG A 130 -6.99 10.30 1.91
N MET A 131 -6.90 9.92 0.65
CA MET A 131 -7.73 10.51 -0.39
C MET A 131 -9.16 9.97 -0.27
N THR A 132 -10.12 10.89 -0.41
CA THR A 132 -11.51 10.59 -0.69
C THR A 132 -11.75 10.57 -2.20
N ILE A 133 -12.93 10.11 -2.61
CA ILE A 133 -13.31 9.99 -4.02
C ILE A 133 -13.33 11.32 -4.78
N SER A 134 -13.41 12.44 -4.06
CA SER A 134 -13.46 13.81 -4.61
C SER A 134 -12.14 14.58 -4.48
N ASP A 135 -11.11 13.99 -3.85
CA ASP A 135 -9.87 14.71 -3.59
C ASP A 135 -9.03 14.82 -4.86
N SER A 136 -8.44 16.00 -5.05
CA SER A 136 -7.46 16.23 -6.10
C SER A 136 -6.04 15.92 -5.59
N TYR A 137 -5.26 15.20 -6.39
CA TYR A 137 -3.83 15.03 -6.15
C TYR A 137 -3.03 16.28 -6.56
N ALA A 138 -1.83 16.43 -5.99
CA ALA A 138 -1.00 17.61 -6.20
C ALA A 138 -0.40 17.68 -7.62
N SER A 139 -0.09 18.89 -8.09
CA SER A 139 0.63 19.04 -9.37
C SER A 139 2.00 18.37 -9.29
N GLY A 140 2.38 17.64 -10.35
CA GLY A 140 3.64 16.90 -10.41
C GLY A 140 3.61 15.50 -9.79
N GLN A 141 2.51 15.11 -9.13
CA GLN A 141 2.26 13.71 -8.75
C GLN A 141 1.72 12.89 -9.93
N GLY A 142 1.74 11.56 -9.78
CA GLY A 142 1.26 10.59 -10.76
C GLY A 142 2.35 10.01 -11.66
N THR A 143 3.61 10.32 -11.37
CA THR A 143 4.77 9.71 -12.04
C THR A 143 5.34 8.58 -11.20
N GLN A 144 6.17 7.71 -11.78
CA GLN A 144 6.79 6.62 -11.03
C GLN A 144 7.69 7.12 -9.88
N ALA A 145 8.36 8.27 -10.05
CA ALA A 145 9.22 8.88 -9.04
C ALA A 145 8.45 9.71 -8.00
N ASN A 146 7.21 10.11 -8.31
CA ASN A 146 6.34 10.88 -7.43
C ASN A 146 4.89 10.38 -7.62
N PRO A 147 4.55 9.20 -7.07
CA PRO A 147 3.22 8.63 -7.21
C PRO A 147 2.18 9.48 -6.49
N VAL A 148 0.91 9.35 -6.90
CA VAL A 148 -0.21 9.89 -6.13
C VAL A 148 -0.34 9.10 -4.83
N TYR A 149 -0.28 9.82 -3.71
CA TYR A 149 -0.41 9.24 -2.38
C TYR A 149 -1.87 9.05 -2.02
N LEU A 150 -2.37 7.80 -2.10
CA LEU A 150 -3.78 7.50 -1.79
C LEU A 150 -4.05 7.50 -0.29
N GLY A 151 -3.02 7.26 0.50
CA GLY A 151 -3.07 7.41 1.94
C GLY A 151 -2.02 6.61 2.68
N GLY A 152 -1.75 7.05 3.91
CA GLY A 152 -0.71 6.51 4.76
C GLY A 152 -0.33 7.44 5.91
N PRO A 153 0.75 7.14 6.64
CA PRO A 153 1.18 7.93 7.79
C PRO A 153 1.64 9.33 7.38
N VAL A 154 1.42 10.31 8.26
CA VAL A 154 1.81 11.73 8.06
C VAL A 154 2.83 12.23 9.09
N ALA A 155 3.25 11.36 10.00
CA ALA A 155 4.19 11.73 11.03
C ALA A 155 5.62 11.68 10.49
N ASP A 156 6.51 12.43 11.13
CA ASP A 156 7.94 12.37 10.87
C ASP A 156 8.74 12.20 12.17
N LYS A 157 10.07 12.28 12.06
CA LYS A 157 10.99 12.11 13.19
C LYS A 157 10.85 13.18 14.28
N GLU A 158 10.38 14.37 13.92
CA GLU A 158 10.24 15.50 14.84
C GLU A 158 8.93 15.42 15.65
N ASP A 159 7.98 14.56 15.23
CA ASP A 159 6.78 14.26 16.00
C ASP A 159 7.13 13.38 17.22
N ALA A 160 7.19 13.98 18.41
CA ALA A 160 7.59 13.31 19.65
C ALA A 160 6.75 12.09 20.07
N ALA A 161 5.57 11.89 19.48
CA ALA A 161 4.71 10.74 19.71
C ALA A 161 4.82 9.66 18.63
N ALA A 162 5.57 9.91 17.56
CA ALA A 162 5.72 9.00 16.44
C ALA A 162 6.70 7.88 16.78
N LEU A 163 6.38 6.68 16.29
CA LEU A 163 7.26 5.52 16.32
C LEU A 163 7.49 5.03 14.90
N ILE A 164 8.66 4.48 14.62
CA ILE A 164 8.94 3.79 13.36
C ILE A 164 8.10 2.51 13.33
N PHE A 165 7.18 2.44 12.37
CA PHE A 165 6.13 1.42 12.27
C PHE A 165 6.21 0.67 10.92
N PRO A 166 5.84 -0.63 10.85
CA PRO A 166 5.91 -1.40 9.61
C PRO A 166 4.63 -1.27 8.78
N PHE A 167 4.81 -1.13 7.46
CA PHE A 167 3.74 -1.02 6.48
C PHE A 167 3.98 -1.96 5.30
N LYS A 168 2.87 -2.42 4.72
CA LYS A 168 2.84 -2.87 3.33
C LYS A 168 2.51 -1.66 2.46
N VAL A 169 3.36 -1.36 1.49
CA VAL A 169 3.07 -0.36 0.47
C VAL A 169 2.55 -1.08 -0.78
N MET A 170 1.28 -0.81 -1.12
CA MET A 170 0.70 -1.25 -2.39
C MET A 170 0.89 -0.16 -3.42
N ARG A 171 1.66 -0.45 -4.45
CA ARG A 171 1.85 0.43 -5.60
C ARG A 171 0.87 0.07 -6.71
N GLY A 172 0.64 0.99 -7.63
CA GLY A 172 -0.17 0.69 -8.78
C GLY A 172 -0.21 1.81 -9.80
N ARG A 173 -0.92 1.56 -10.88
CA ARG A 173 -1.15 2.53 -11.94
C ARG A 173 -2.64 2.54 -12.28
N GLN A 174 -3.30 3.67 -12.04
CA GLN A 174 -4.76 3.80 -11.98
C GLN A 174 -5.25 4.95 -12.86
N PRO A 175 -6.50 4.91 -13.33
CA PRO A 175 -7.02 5.93 -14.22
C PRO A 175 -7.30 7.22 -13.44
N VAL A 176 -6.92 8.36 -14.02
CA VAL A 176 -7.12 9.69 -13.44
C VAL A 176 -7.74 10.64 -14.44
N ASP A 177 -8.51 11.62 -13.98
CA ASP A 177 -8.86 12.80 -14.77
C ASP A 177 -7.70 13.80 -14.69
N THR A 178 -7.06 14.09 -15.82
CA THR A 178 -5.88 14.96 -15.88
C THR A 178 -6.24 16.45 -15.78
N THR A 179 -7.51 16.81 -15.94
CA THR A 179 -8.02 18.18 -15.80
C THR A 179 -8.27 18.52 -14.32
N THR A 180 -8.99 17.65 -13.62
CA THR A 180 -9.37 17.85 -12.21
C THR A 180 -8.38 17.23 -11.23
N ARG A 181 -7.45 16.39 -11.72
CA ARG A 181 -6.46 15.63 -10.95
C ARG A 181 -7.12 14.74 -9.90
N VAL A 182 -8.16 14.01 -10.29
CA VAL A 182 -8.86 13.08 -9.40
C VAL A 182 -8.61 11.65 -9.88
N VAL A 183 -8.41 10.71 -8.95
CA VAL A 183 -8.36 9.28 -9.26
C VAL A 183 -9.78 8.78 -9.56
N LEU A 184 -9.98 8.27 -10.75
CA LEU A 184 -11.31 7.95 -11.27
C LEU A 184 -11.81 6.61 -10.75
N SER A 185 -13.10 6.55 -10.46
CA SER A 185 -13.80 5.29 -10.14
C SER A 185 -14.38 4.68 -11.43
N PRO A 186 -13.86 3.57 -11.95
CA PRO A 186 -14.41 2.93 -13.15
C PRO A 186 -15.61 2.03 -12.86
N LYS A 187 -16.54 1.91 -13.83
CA LYS A 187 -17.51 0.82 -13.85
C LYS A 187 -16.87 -0.46 -14.36
N LEU A 188 -16.46 -1.33 -13.43
CA LEU A 188 -15.79 -2.59 -13.76
C LEU A 188 -16.74 -3.78 -13.97
N PHE A 189 -17.88 -3.85 -13.27
CA PHE A 189 -18.77 -5.01 -13.27
C PHE A 189 -20.17 -4.74 -13.86
N GLY A 190 -20.77 -5.80 -14.42
CA GLY A 190 -22.13 -5.85 -14.95
C GLY A 190 -22.27 -5.41 -16.42
N PRO A 191 -23.50 -5.34 -16.96
CA PRO A 191 -23.73 -4.87 -18.32
C PRO A 191 -23.12 -3.49 -18.58
N GLY A 192 -22.46 -3.32 -19.73
CA GLY A 192 -21.81 -2.07 -20.13
C GLY A 192 -20.55 -1.71 -19.31
N SER A 193 -20.01 -2.63 -18.51
CA SER A 193 -18.78 -2.41 -17.75
C SER A 193 -17.54 -2.73 -18.57
N PHE A 194 -16.37 -2.30 -18.08
CA PHE A 194 -15.10 -2.66 -18.71
C PHE A 194 -14.96 -4.19 -18.91
N TRP A 195 -15.18 -4.98 -17.86
CA TRP A 195 -15.05 -6.45 -17.92
C TRP A 195 -15.99 -7.13 -18.92
N ALA A 196 -17.21 -6.61 -19.08
CA ALA A 196 -18.19 -7.16 -20.01
C ALA A 196 -17.93 -6.77 -21.48
N THR A 197 -17.10 -5.75 -21.72
CA THR A 197 -16.89 -5.16 -23.04
C THR A 197 -15.51 -5.47 -23.64
N ILE A 198 -14.64 -6.18 -22.92
CA ILE A 198 -13.29 -6.52 -23.40
C ILE A 198 -13.40 -7.27 -24.74
N PRO A 199 -12.81 -6.74 -25.83
CA PRO A 199 -13.01 -7.29 -27.17
C PRO A 199 -12.38 -8.68 -27.28
N ALA A 200 -12.96 -9.55 -28.12
CA ALA A 200 -12.45 -10.90 -28.33
C ALA A 200 -11.05 -10.90 -29.00
N THR A 201 -10.84 -9.98 -29.93
CA THR A 201 -9.54 -9.69 -30.54
C THR A 201 -9.05 -8.36 -30.02
N TYR A 202 -7.80 -8.30 -29.58
CA TYR A 202 -7.23 -7.05 -29.07
C TYR A 202 -7.17 -5.97 -30.16
N ASP A 203 -7.68 -4.80 -29.81
CA ASP A 203 -7.55 -3.57 -30.57
C ASP A 203 -7.41 -2.43 -29.56
N ALA A 204 -6.29 -1.70 -29.64
CA ALA A 204 -5.94 -0.68 -28.66
C ALA A 204 -6.98 0.45 -28.60
N GLN A 205 -7.55 0.83 -29.75
CA GLN A 205 -8.54 1.90 -29.82
C GLN A 205 -9.88 1.45 -29.22
N VAL A 206 -10.30 0.22 -29.48
CA VAL A 206 -11.52 -0.36 -28.89
C VAL A 206 -11.36 -0.48 -27.37
N VAL A 207 -10.21 -0.96 -26.89
CA VAL A 207 -9.93 -1.06 -25.44
C VAL A 207 -9.94 0.32 -24.78
N GLU A 208 -9.31 1.33 -25.40
CA GLU A 208 -9.35 2.70 -24.89
C GLU A 208 -10.77 3.28 -24.86
N ASN A 209 -11.58 3.02 -25.89
CA ASN A 209 -12.97 3.44 -25.92
C ASN A 209 -13.80 2.77 -24.82
N ASN A 210 -13.59 1.46 -24.58
CA ASN A 210 -14.24 0.72 -23.51
C ASN A 210 -13.86 1.25 -22.13
N TRP A 211 -12.57 1.56 -21.91
CA TRP A 211 -12.11 2.25 -20.70
C TRP A 211 -12.78 3.62 -20.53
N THR A 212 -12.81 4.43 -21.59
CA THR A 212 -13.44 5.76 -21.56
C THR A 212 -14.92 5.69 -21.18
N ASN A 213 -15.65 4.70 -21.72
CA ASN A 213 -17.06 4.45 -21.38
C ASN A 213 -17.22 4.02 -19.91
N ALA A 214 -16.37 3.10 -19.44
CA ALA A 214 -16.38 2.61 -18.07
C ALA A 214 -16.05 3.71 -17.05
N LEU A 215 -15.07 4.56 -17.37
CA LEU A 215 -14.68 5.71 -16.55
C LEU A 215 -15.76 6.77 -16.53
N THR A 216 -16.36 7.11 -17.68
CA THR A 216 -17.47 8.07 -17.73
C THR A 216 -18.62 7.60 -16.84
N THR A 217 -19.01 6.33 -16.99
CA THR A 217 -20.15 5.78 -16.24
C THR A 217 -19.86 5.74 -14.75
N GLY A 218 -18.67 5.29 -14.36
CA GLY A 218 -18.28 5.20 -12.96
C GLY A 218 -18.08 6.57 -12.31
N ALA A 219 -17.45 7.52 -13.00
CA ALA A 219 -17.24 8.89 -12.51
C ALA A 219 -18.56 9.64 -12.29
N ARG A 220 -19.55 9.50 -13.18
CA ARG A 220 -20.90 10.05 -12.98
C ARG A 220 -21.55 9.47 -11.73
N TYR A 221 -21.51 8.14 -11.57
CA TYR A 221 -22.10 7.47 -10.42
C TYR A 221 -21.40 7.85 -9.10
N ALA A 222 -20.10 8.08 -9.16
CA ALA A 222 -19.29 8.55 -8.04
C ALA A 222 -19.46 10.05 -7.74
N GLY A 223 -20.20 10.80 -8.56
CA GLY A 223 -20.33 12.26 -8.43
C GLY A 223 -19.04 13.03 -8.75
N GLN A 224 -18.08 12.40 -9.44
CA GLN A 224 -16.80 13.02 -9.84
C GLN A 224 -16.97 13.95 -11.06
N ILE A 225 -17.98 13.70 -11.89
CA ILE A 225 -18.38 14.54 -13.03
C ILE A 225 -19.91 14.65 -13.09
N GLY A 226 -20.43 15.66 -13.78
CA GLY A 226 -21.87 15.87 -13.98
C GLY A 226 -22.56 14.78 -14.80
N GLU A 227 -23.87 14.61 -14.60
CA GLU A 227 -24.67 13.53 -15.21
C GLU A 227 -24.63 13.51 -16.75
N THR A 228 -24.42 14.66 -17.38
CA THR A 228 -24.32 14.81 -18.84
C THR A 228 -22.88 14.87 -19.34
N GLU A 229 -21.89 15.02 -18.46
CA GLU A 229 -20.47 15.14 -18.83
C GLU A 229 -19.90 13.78 -19.22
N SER A 230 -19.00 13.75 -20.20
CA SER A 230 -18.42 12.50 -20.67
C SER A 230 -16.94 12.66 -20.96
N PHE A 231 -16.19 11.59 -20.73
CA PHE A 231 -14.83 11.47 -21.26
C PHE A 231 -14.83 11.05 -22.74
N THR A 232 -15.95 10.53 -23.26
CA THR A 232 -16.15 10.37 -24.70
C THR A 232 -16.54 11.70 -25.35
N GLY A 233 -16.00 11.99 -26.54
CA GLY A 233 -16.49 13.11 -27.35
C GLY A 233 -15.93 14.50 -27.06
N ARG A 234 -14.79 14.66 -26.36
CA ARG A 234 -13.93 15.84 -26.59
C ARG A 234 -13.34 15.74 -28.01
N ALA A 235 -14.13 16.16 -28.99
CA ALA A 235 -13.89 16.08 -30.43
C ALA A 235 -12.72 16.96 -30.94
N THR A 236 -11.67 17.13 -30.14
CA THR A 236 -10.48 17.95 -30.45
C THR A 236 -9.15 17.20 -30.20
N GLY A 237 -9.18 15.88 -29.98
CA GLY A 237 -7.96 15.07 -29.83
C GLY A 237 -7.35 15.06 -28.43
N ALA A 238 -8.06 15.53 -27.40
CA ALA A 238 -7.59 15.47 -26.02
C ALA A 238 -8.41 14.45 -25.21
N LYS A 239 -7.78 13.31 -24.89
CA LYS A 239 -8.19 12.34 -23.88
C LYS A 239 -7.97 12.98 -22.49
N PRO A 240 -9.03 13.43 -21.77
CA PRO A 240 -8.86 14.14 -20.49
C PRO A 240 -8.62 13.20 -19.32
N TRP A 241 -8.17 11.96 -19.60
CA TRP A 241 -7.82 10.97 -18.60
C TRP A 241 -6.54 10.26 -19.01
N ASP A 242 -5.77 9.83 -18.03
CA ASP A 242 -4.54 9.05 -18.25
C ASP A 242 -4.33 8.09 -17.07
N TRP A 243 -3.20 7.39 -17.09
CA TRP A 243 -2.78 6.43 -16.09
C TRP A 243 -1.71 7.03 -15.18
N ALA A 244 -2.06 7.30 -13.94
CA ALA A 244 -1.12 7.80 -12.93
C ALA A 244 -0.59 6.68 -12.05
N TYR A 245 0.69 6.76 -11.68
CA TYR A 245 1.25 5.94 -10.61
C TYR A 245 0.67 6.37 -9.27
N THR A 246 0.40 5.39 -8.42
CA THR A 246 -0.26 5.56 -7.11
C THR A 246 0.42 4.67 -6.08
N GLU A 247 0.34 5.05 -4.82
CA GLU A 247 0.73 4.21 -3.70
C GLU A 247 -0.21 4.35 -2.50
N MET A 248 -0.27 3.30 -1.69
CA MET A 248 -1.11 3.23 -0.49
C MET A 248 -0.41 2.42 0.59
N TRP A 249 -0.30 3.00 1.79
CA TRP A 249 0.44 2.43 2.91
C TRP A 249 -0.51 1.78 3.92
N MET A 250 -0.40 0.47 4.09
CA MET A 250 -1.23 -0.31 5.01
C MET A 250 -0.41 -0.82 6.18
N GLY A 251 -0.78 -0.43 7.40
CA GLY A 251 -0.07 -0.83 8.61
C GLY A 251 -0.11 -2.34 8.88
N ILE A 252 1.03 -2.91 9.26
CA ILE A 252 1.20 -4.33 9.56
C ILE A 252 1.12 -4.57 11.07
N ASN A 253 0.06 -5.25 11.50
CA ASN A 253 -0.26 -5.46 12.93
C ASN A 253 -0.37 -6.94 13.33
N HIS A 254 -0.39 -7.85 12.36
CA HIS A 254 -0.57 -9.28 12.57
C HIS A 254 0.69 -10.04 12.16
N GLU A 255 0.68 -11.36 12.29
CA GLU A 255 1.84 -12.19 11.95
C GLU A 255 3.07 -11.97 12.85
N VAL A 256 2.89 -11.54 14.11
CA VAL A 256 3.95 -11.52 15.13
C VAL A 256 4.71 -12.85 15.12
N ALA A 257 6.02 -12.77 14.89
CA ALA A 257 6.90 -13.93 14.81
C ALA A 257 7.36 -14.37 16.21
N PRO A 258 7.83 -15.63 16.38
CA PRO A 258 8.49 -16.04 17.60
C PRO A 258 9.66 -15.13 17.95
N LYS A 259 9.94 -14.94 19.24
CA LYS A 259 11.03 -14.04 19.71
C LYS A 259 12.40 -14.29 19.07
N SER A 260 12.70 -15.54 18.71
CA SER A 260 13.96 -15.93 18.06
C SER A 260 14.08 -15.47 16.61
N SER A 261 12.99 -14.99 16.03
CA SER A 261 12.89 -14.48 14.66
C SER A 261 12.64 -12.97 14.62
N ALA A 262 12.57 -12.30 15.78
CA ALA A 262 12.50 -10.85 15.82
C ALA A 262 13.76 -10.24 15.17
N LEU A 263 13.62 -9.04 14.62
CA LEU A 263 14.75 -8.31 14.04
C LEU A 263 15.84 -8.10 15.09
N GLY A 264 17.08 -8.40 14.72
CA GLY A 264 18.26 -8.17 15.55
C GLY A 264 18.92 -6.84 15.21
N CYS A 265 19.96 -6.46 15.94
CA CYS A 265 20.65 -5.18 15.76
C CYS A 265 21.09 -4.96 14.30
N ALA A 266 21.68 -5.99 13.68
CA ALA A 266 22.18 -5.94 12.30
C ALA A 266 21.07 -5.92 11.23
N SER A 267 19.80 -6.02 11.61
CA SER A 267 18.67 -5.86 10.67
C SER A 267 18.39 -4.38 10.35
N CYS A 268 18.86 -3.46 11.19
CA CYS A 268 18.73 -2.01 11.01
C CYS A 268 20.09 -1.33 10.94
N HIS A 269 21.04 -1.79 11.76
CA HIS A 269 22.37 -1.20 11.87
C HIS A 269 23.41 -1.90 10.99
N SER A 270 24.60 -1.31 10.88
CA SER A 270 25.77 -1.86 10.16
C SER A 270 25.56 -2.00 8.66
N GLY A 271 24.82 -1.05 8.05
CA GLY A 271 24.57 -1.03 6.61
C GLY A 271 23.55 -2.07 6.13
N ALA A 272 22.54 -2.34 6.96
CA ALA A 272 21.44 -3.22 6.59
C ALA A 272 20.73 -2.70 5.32
N PRO A 273 20.60 -3.53 4.26
CA PRO A 273 20.16 -3.05 2.94
C PRO A 273 18.69 -2.63 2.90
N ASP A 274 17.82 -3.24 3.72
CA ASP A 274 16.39 -2.91 3.75
C ASP A 274 16.01 -2.05 4.97
N TRP A 275 16.95 -1.20 5.41
CA TRP A 275 16.67 -0.15 6.38
C TRP A 275 17.25 1.18 5.92
N ASP A 276 16.37 2.10 5.52
CA ASP A 276 16.76 3.40 4.99
C ASP A 276 16.70 4.48 6.10
N TRP A 277 17.85 4.74 6.71
CA TRP A 277 17.98 5.77 7.74
C TRP A 277 17.70 7.18 7.21
N VAL A 278 18.05 7.45 5.95
CA VAL A 278 17.88 8.78 5.34
C VAL A 278 16.41 9.06 5.06
N ALA A 279 15.68 8.07 4.52
CA ALA A 279 14.24 8.16 4.36
C ALA A 279 13.51 8.37 5.71
N LEU A 280 14.06 7.86 6.80
CA LEU A 280 13.55 8.06 8.17
C LEU A 280 14.00 9.37 8.83
N GLY A 281 14.68 10.27 8.11
CA GLY A 281 15.12 11.58 8.63
C GLY A 281 16.38 11.53 9.50
N TYR A 282 17.17 10.46 9.44
CA TYR A 282 18.49 10.41 10.03
C TYR A 282 19.57 10.75 9.00
N ALA A 283 20.67 11.36 9.45
CA ALA A 283 21.81 11.60 8.56
C ALA A 283 22.49 10.28 8.13
N CYS A 284 22.51 9.29 9.02
CA CYS A 284 22.94 7.91 8.77
C CYS A 284 22.50 6.99 9.91
N ASP A 285 23.00 5.76 9.93
CA ASP A 285 22.84 4.81 11.04
C ASP A 285 23.22 5.46 12.39
N PRO A 286 22.28 5.60 13.35
CA PRO A 286 22.53 6.26 14.63
C PRO A 286 23.51 5.50 15.53
N MET A 287 23.80 4.23 15.25
CA MET A 287 24.84 3.47 15.96
C MET A 287 26.26 3.90 15.55
N MET A 288 26.43 4.54 14.38
CA MET A 288 27.74 5.00 13.89
C MET A 288 28.23 6.28 14.58
N GLY A 289 27.39 6.98 15.35
CA GLY A 289 27.80 8.18 16.09
C GLY A 289 27.72 9.48 15.27
N ASN A 290 28.80 10.26 15.24
CA ASN A 290 28.77 11.67 14.82
C ASN A 290 28.51 11.80 13.30
N PRO A 291 27.79 12.83 12.81
CA PRO A 291 27.47 13.01 11.38
C PRO A 291 28.68 13.02 10.43
N GLU A 292 29.87 13.39 10.92
CA GLU A 292 31.13 13.34 10.16
C GLU A 292 31.60 11.92 9.82
N GLN A 293 31.14 10.91 10.59
CA GLN A 293 31.42 9.50 10.36
C GLN A 293 30.44 8.85 9.36
N CYS A 294 29.35 9.57 9.00
CA CYS A 294 28.32 9.14 8.05
C CYS A 294 28.77 9.18 6.57
N GLY A 295 30.08 9.17 6.28
CA GLY A 295 30.65 9.44 4.95
C GLY A 295 29.83 8.86 3.78
N SER A 296 29.67 9.65 2.71
CA SER A 296 28.84 9.48 1.51
C SER A 296 28.54 8.03 1.06
N ARG A 297 27.75 7.29 1.83
CA ARG A 297 27.26 5.96 1.47
C ARG A 297 25.75 6.04 1.31
N HIS A 298 25.36 6.76 0.27
CA HIS A 298 24.16 6.43 -0.48
C HIS A 298 24.63 5.95 -1.85
N PRO A 299 24.24 4.75 -2.32
CA PRO A 299 24.02 4.56 -3.75
C PRO A 299 22.84 5.43 -4.22
#